data_AF-A0A2M7AS57-F1
#
_entry.id   AF-A0A2M7AS57-F1
#
_cell.length_a   1.000
_cell.length_b   1.000
_cell.length_c   1.000
_cell.angle_alpha   90.00
_cell.angle_beta   90.00
_cell.angle_gamma   90.00
#
_symmetry.space_group_name_H-M   'P 1'
#
loop_
_entity.id
_entity.type
_entity.pdbx_description
1 polymer ?
#
loop_
_entity_poly.entity_id
_entity_poly.type
_entity_poly.pdbx_seq_one_letter_code
_entity_poly.pdbx_strand_id
1 'polypeptide(L)'
;YAIPFLNQLSDGFLLPGTGDGTYVTSLSAKSGTKYQTLLVNYDPRSTHSETVPLTLKGLTPGTYTVATKKYLGSATSKKVTITSPSLVENIYLEPNTAVIIEVTRY
;
A
#
# COMPACT_ATOMS: atom_id res chain seq x y z
N TYR A 1 -9.65 1.55 16.70
CA TYR A 1 -8.65 0.76 15.95
C TYR A 1 -8.04 1.50 14.76
N ALA A 2 -8.75 2.44 14.12
CA ALA A 2 -8.24 3.17 12.95
C ALA A 2 -6.95 3.98 13.20
N ILE A 3 -6.90 4.81 14.26
CA ILE A 3 -5.68 5.59 14.56
C ILE A 3 -4.46 4.69 14.85
N PRO A 4 -4.57 3.62 15.68
CA PRO A 4 -3.47 2.65 15.82
C PRO A 4 -3.02 1.99 14.51
N PHE A 5 -3.94 1.75 13.56
CA PHE A 5 -3.57 1.23 12.24
C PHE A 5 -2.83 2.27 11.40
N LEU A 6 -3.29 3.52 11.43
CA LEU A 6 -2.61 4.64 10.78
C LEU A 6 -1.20 4.87 11.34
N ASN A 7 -1.01 4.72 12.65
CA ASN A 7 0.30 4.81 13.31
C ASN A 7 1.32 3.75 12.84
N GLN A 8 0.91 2.76 12.04
CA GLN A 8 1.84 1.82 11.41
C GLN A 8 2.54 2.42 10.18
N LEU A 9 2.03 3.54 9.66
CA LEU A 9 2.76 4.34 8.68
C LEU A 9 4.01 4.95 9.33
N SER A 10 5.06 5.07 8.53
CA SER A 10 6.34 5.58 8.97
C SER A 10 6.28 7.09 9.14
N ASP A 11 6.96 7.62 10.17
CA ASP A 11 7.23 9.05 10.34
C ASP A 11 8.28 9.54 9.33
N GLY A 12 7.93 9.47 8.04
CA GLY A 12 8.82 9.74 6.93
C GLY A 12 8.31 10.84 6.01
N PHE A 13 8.98 11.00 4.88
CA PHE A 13 8.55 11.94 3.85
C PHE A 13 7.31 11.39 3.14
N LEU A 14 6.28 12.24 3.01
CA LEU A 14 5.16 11.93 2.13
C LEU A 14 5.65 11.86 0.69
N LEU A 15 5.22 10.82 -0.01
CA LEU A 15 5.50 10.66 -1.42
C LEU A 15 4.30 11.15 -2.23
N PRO A 16 4.53 11.83 -3.37
CA PRO A 16 3.44 12.18 -4.26
C PRO A 16 2.79 10.91 -4.81
N GLY A 17 1.46 10.92 -4.85
CA GLY A 17 0.63 9.87 -5.43
C GLY A 17 -0.35 10.46 -6.44
N THR A 18 -0.79 9.64 -7.39
CA THR A 18 -1.82 9.99 -8.38
C THR A 18 -2.64 8.75 -8.68
N GLY A 19 -3.87 8.94 -9.17
CA GLY A 19 -4.74 7.82 -9.54
C GLY A 19 -5.70 7.39 -8.43
N ASP A 20 -5.93 8.26 -7.44
CA ASP A 20 -7.06 8.11 -6.52
C ASP A 20 -8.36 8.07 -7.34
N GLY A 21 -9.22 7.12 -6.99
CA GLY A 21 -10.51 6.94 -7.62
C GLY A 21 -11.64 7.55 -6.80
N THR A 22 -12.87 7.28 -7.22
CA THR A 22 -14.08 7.75 -6.52
C THR A 22 -14.22 7.14 -5.12
N TYR A 23 -13.74 5.91 -4.93
CA TYR A 23 -13.91 5.14 -3.69
C TYR A 23 -12.59 4.81 -3.00
N VAL A 24 -11.49 4.71 -3.77
CA VAL A 24 -10.18 4.35 -3.25
C VAL A 24 -9.26 5.56 -3.22
N THR A 25 -8.75 5.87 -2.03
CA THR A 25 -7.76 6.93 -1.81
C THR A 25 -6.46 6.32 -1.29
N SER A 26 -5.34 6.92 -1.70
CA SER A 26 -4.00 6.50 -1.31
C SER A 26 -3.24 7.55 -0.51
N LEU A 27 -2.40 7.10 0.43
CA LEU A 27 -1.42 7.93 1.13
C LEU A 27 -0.10 7.17 1.20
N SER A 28 0.96 7.74 0.62
CA SER A 28 2.27 7.10 0.58
C SER A 28 3.32 7.85 1.39
N ALA A 29 4.17 7.12 2.09
CA ALA A 29 5.28 7.65 2.87
C ALA A 29 6.55 6.80 2.69
N LYS A 30 7.71 7.43 2.86
CA LYS A 30 9.02 6.79 2.84
C LYS A 30 9.83 7.14 4.08
N SER A 31 10.39 6.13 4.73
CA SER A 31 11.40 6.29 5.79
C SER A 31 12.55 5.33 5.56
N GLY A 32 13.75 5.86 5.28
CA GLY A 32 14.92 5.06 4.93
C GLY A 32 14.69 4.18 3.70
N THR A 33 14.80 2.86 3.89
CA THR A 33 14.60 1.82 2.85
C THR A 33 13.16 1.28 2.79
N LYS A 34 12.28 1.79 3.66
CA LYS A 34 10.88 1.36 3.77
C LYS A 34 9.97 2.36 3.06
N TYR A 35 9.19 1.84 2.12
CA TYR A 35 8.12 2.54 1.42
C TYR A 35 6.79 1.97 1.91
N GLN A 36 5.83 2.82 2.23
CA GLN A 36 4.51 2.39 2.66
C GLN A 36 3.44 3.17 1.91
N THR A 37 2.42 2.46 1.44
CA THR A 37 1.22 3.05 0.85
C THR A 37 0.01 2.52 1.61
N LEU A 38 -0.71 3.42 2.28
CA LEU A 38 -2.04 3.16 2.78
C LEU A 38 -3.03 3.31 1.62
N LEU A 39 -3.84 2.29 1.38
CA LEU A 39 -4.99 2.34 0.50
C LEU A 39 -6.25 2.19 1.35
N VAL A 40 -7.24 3.05 1.13
CA VAL A 40 -8.52 3.02 1.83
C VAL A 40 -9.63 2.95 0.79
N ASN A 41 -10.46 1.91 0.85
CA ASN A 41 -11.72 1.87 0.11
C ASN A 41 -12.82 2.39 1.04
N TYR A 42 -13.20 3.66 0.87
CA TYR A 42 -14.31 4.24 1.60
C TYR A 42 -15.57 4.20 0.73
N ASP A 43 -16.48 3.28 1.07
CA ASP A 43 -17.74 3.12 0.34
C ASP A 43 -18.92 3.20 1.32
N PRO A 44 -19.55 4.39 1.46
CA PRO A 44 -20.69 4.60 2.36
C PRO A 44 -21.87 3.66 2.11
N ARG A 45 -21.98 3.08 0.92
CA ARG A 45 -23.09 2.17 0.55
C ARG A 45 -22.72 0.70 0.67
N SER A 46 -21.45 0.38 0.95
CA SER A 46 -20.93 -1.00 1.06
C SER A 46 -21.18 -1.88 -0.17
N THR A 47 -21.13 -1.30 -1.37
CA THR A 47 -21.52 -1.98 -2.62
C THR A 47 -20.34 -2.31 -3.54
N HIS A 48 -19.15 -1.75 -3.31
CA HIS A 48 -18.03 -1.83 -4.24
C HIS A 48 -16.79 -2.47 -3.61
N SER A 49 -16.51 -3.71 -4.00
CA SER A 49 -15.16 -4.27 -3.90
C SER A 49 -14.37 -3.90 -5.16
N GLU A 50 -13.10 -3.55 -5.00
CA GLU A 50 -12.25 -3.15 -6.12
C GLU A 50 -10.91 -3.87 -6.10
N THR A 51 -10.39 -4.21 -7.27
CA THR A 51 -8.99 -4.64 -7.43
C THR A 51 -8.21 -3.48 -8.01
N VAL A 52 -7.36 -2.88 -7.18
CA VAL A 52 -6.66 -1.63 -7.51
C VAL A 52 -5.21 -1.94 -7.89
N PRO A 53 -4.76 -1.54 -9.09
CA PRO A 53 -3.35 -1.67 -9.46
C PRO A 53 -2.52 -0.59 -8.77
N LEU A 54 -1.69 -0.97 -7.81
CA LEU A 54 -0.68 -0.10 -7.19
C LEU A 54 0.63 -0.19 -7.97
N THR A 55 1.09 0.93 -8.53
CA THR A 55 2.39 1.01 -9.20
C THR A 55 3.37 1.86 -8.39
N LEU A 56 4.41 1.25 -7.85
CA LEU A 56 5.54 1.93 -7.22
C LEU A 56 6.61 2.16 -8.27
N LYS A 57 6.96 3.43 -8.53
CA LYS A 57 7.96 3.84 -9.52
C LYS A 57 9.25 4.34 -8.86
N GLY A 58 10.36 4.29 -9.59
CA GLY A 58 11.66 4.79 -9.12
C GLY A 58 12.36 3.86 -8.13
N LEU A 59 11.98 2.58 -8.11
CA LEU A 59 12.67 1.58 -7.30
C LEU A 59 14.01 1.23 -7.97
N THR A 60 15.07 1.07 -7.20
CA THR A 60 16.34 0.56 -7.72
C THR A 60 16.26 -0.97 -7.85
N PRO A 61 16.84 -1.59 -8.89
CA PRO A 61 16.89 -3.05 -8.98
C PRO A 61 17.48 -3.70 -7.72
N GLY A 62 16.90 -4.82 -7.29
CA GLY A 62 17.28 -5.51 -6.06
C GLY A 62 16.17 -6.38 -5.49
N THR A 63 16.44 -7.00 -4.34
CA THR A 63 15.48 -7.84 -3.62
C THR A 63 14.73 -7.01 -2.59
N TYR A 64 13.41 -7.16 -2.58
CA TYR A 64 12.52 -6.47 -1.66
C TYR A 64 11.60 -7.47 -0.95
N THR A 65 11.16 -7.09 0.24
CA THR A 65 10.02 -7.72 0.90
C THR A 65 8.81 -6.82 0.70
N VAL A 66 7.72 -7.39 0.20
CA VAL A 66 6.42 -6.75 0.08
C VAL A 66 5.51 -7.35 1.14
N ALA A 67 5.06 -6.55 2.09
CA ALA A 67 4.14 -6.94 3.14
C ALA A 67 2.80 -6.21 2.97
N THR A 68 1.70 -6.95 3.09
CA THR A 68 0.34 -6.42 3.05
C THR A 68 -0.26 -6.56 4.44
N LYS A 69 -0.58 -5.43 5.08
CA LYS A 69 -1.21 -5.38 6.40
C LYS A 69 -2.65 -4.92 6.22
N LYS A 70 -3.63 -5.80 6.47
CA LYS A 70 -5.05 -5.47 6.36
C LYS A 70 -5.56 -4.83 7.65
N TYR A 71 -6.43 -3.83 7.55
CA TYR A 71 -7.13 -3.28 8.70
C TYR A 71 -8.03 -4.37 9.31
N LEU A 72 -7.84 -4.64 10.61
CA LEU A 72 -8.54 -5.71 11.35
C LEU A 72 -8.38 -7.12 10.75
N GLY A 73 -7.36 -7.34 9.91
CA GLY A 73 -7.13 -8.61 9.23
C GLY A 73 -5.69 -9.10 9.34
N SER A 74 -5.42 -10.26 8.74
CA SER A 74 -4.09 -10.86 8.74
C SER A 74 -3.13 -10.08 7.86
N ALA A 75 -1.85 -10.09 8.26
CA ALA A 75 -0.75 -9.63 7.43
C ALA A 75 -0.19 -10.78 6.59
N THR A 76 0.24 -10.48 5.37
CA THR A 76 0.99 -11.40 4.52
C THR A 76 2.29 -10.74 4.07
N SER A 77 3.29 -11.54 3.69
CA SER A 77 4.52 -11.01 3.10
C SER A 77 5.08 -11.95 2.04
N LYS A 78 5.78 -11.39 1.06
CA LYS A 78 6.48 -12.11 0.02
C LYS A 78 7.79 -11.41 -0.33
N LYS A 79 8.80 -12.18 -0.77
CA LYS A 79 10.01 -11.64 -1.37
C LYS A 79 9.83 -11.49 -2.88
N VAL A 80 10.31 -10.40 -3.43
CA VAL A 80 10.28 -10.11 -4.87
C VAL A 80 11.64 -9.59 -5.33
N THR A 81 12.09 -10.04 -6.49
CA THR A 81 13.27 -9.50 -7.15
C THR A 81 12.82 -8.51 -8.22
N ILE A 82 13.21 -7.25 -8.03
CA ILE A 82 12.86 -6.16 -8.94
C ILE A 82 14.02 -5.97 -9.92
N THR A 83 13.74 -6.15 -11.21
CA THR A 83 14.72 -5.98 -12.30
C THR A 83 14.51 -4.69 -13.09
N SER A 84 13.30 -4.11 -13.04
CA SER A 84 12.92 -2.84 -13.66
C SER A 84 12.64 -1.78 -12.58
N PRO A 85 12.66 -0.48 -12.88
CA PRO A 85 12.49 0.55 -11.85
C PRO A 85 11.05 0.72 -11.34
N SER A 86 10.22 -0.31 -11.46
CA SER A 86 8.81 -0.30 -11.08
C SER A 86 8.35 -1.64 -10.52
N LEU A 87 7.47 -1.59 -9.53
CA LEU A 87 6.72 -2.74 -9.02
C LEU A 87 5.22 -2.48 -9.20
N VAL A 88 4.50 -3.45 -9.73
CA VAL A 88 3.03 -3.41 -9.84
C VAL A 88 2.44 -4.50 -8.95
N GLU A 89 1.52 -4.12 -8.08
CA GLU A 89 0.78 -5.03 -7.20
C GLU A 89 -0.72 -4.80 -7.38
N ASN A 90 -1.48 -5.88 -7.60
CA ASN A 90 -2.94 -5.80 -7.67
C ASN A 90 -3.51 -6.06 -6.29
N ILE A 91 -4.12 -5.03 -5.70
CA ILE A 91 -4.59 -5.04 -4.33
C ILE A 91 -6.11 -5.16 -4.33
N TYR A 92 -6.63 -6.27 -3.82
CA TYR A 92 -8.06 -6.44 -3.61
C TYR A 92 -8.50 -5.75 -2.31
N LEU A 93 -9.50 -4.88 -2.43
CA LEU A 93 -10.12 -4.14 -1.32
C LEU A 93 -11.62 -4.43 -1.28
N GLU A 94 -12.08 -4.94 -0.14
CA GLU A 94 -13.50 -4.99 0.21
C GLU A 94 -14.04 -3.58 0.54
N PRO A 95 -15.36 -3.36 0.55
CA PRO A 95 -15.94 -2.09 0.95
C PRO A 95 -15.54 -1.74 2.39
N ASN A 96 -15.27 -0.46 2.66
CA ASN A 96 -14.95 0.06 4.00
C ASN A 96 -13.74 -0.61 4.68
N THR A 97 -12.79 -1.08 3.87
CA THR A 97 -11.53 -1.62 4.35
C THR A 97 -10.35 -0.72 4.03
N ALA A 98 -9.22 -1.00 4.68
CA ALA A 98 -7.96 -0.36 4.41
C ALA A 98 -6.81 -1.36 4.46
N VAL A 99 -5.76 -1.10 3.70
CA VAL A 99 -4.54 -1.90 3.74
C VAL A 99 -3.31 -1.01 3.69
N ILE A 100 -2.25 -1.41 4.38
CA ILE A 100 -0.93 -0.82 4.21
C ILE A 100 -0.08 -1.82 3.42
N ILE A 101 0.36 -1.39 2.24
CA ILE A 101 1.37 -2.09 1.46
C ILE A 101 2.73 -1.52 1.86
N GLU A 102 3.59 -2.37 2.39
CA GLU A 102 4.94 -2.02 2.82
C GLU A 102 5.96 -2.71 1.93
N VAL A 103 6.86 -1.94 1.32
CA VAL A 103 7.94 -2.43 0.48
C VAL A 103 9.26 -2.03 1.12
N THR A 104 10.04 -3.02 1.53
CA THR A 104 11.32 -2.81 2.24
C THR A 104 12.43 -3.51 1.48
N ARG A 105 13.50 -2.76 1.15
CA ARG A 105 14.68 -3.33 0.49
C ARG A 105 15.45 -4.22 1.47
N TYR A 106 15.89 -5.39 0.99
CA TYR A 106 16.79 -6.29 1.72
C TYR A 106 18.23 -5.77 1.71
#